data_AF-A0A968ZBE1-F1
#
_entry.id   AF-A0A968ZBE1-F1
#
_cell.length_a   1.000
_cell.length_b   1.000
_cell.length_c   1.000
_cell.angle_alpha   90.00
_cell.angle_beta   90.00
_cell.angle_gamma   90.00
#
_symmetry.space_group_name_H-M   'P 1'
#
loop_
_entity.id
_entity.type
_entity.pdbx_description
1 polymer ?
#
loop_
_entity_poly.entity_id
_entity_poly.type
_entity_poly.pdbx_seq_one_letter_code
_entity_poly.pdbx_strand_id
1 'polypeptide(L)'
;MQSWILRSSLSVVKTVLEVDGIVEGNEKSSSEIRLRDWGGADSVVARRNLYAPSSSTIGDRIAQIMGIVPSSLAPQQPLTSLGLNSLKAIEIKNFVEEEFNLDLPIETFWENLSVASLVDWIHSEGKSFSATSIQTLPKSSPEKDPPAKTSTSNIQFSLLYFSSNEAEFSEDKYQLLIEGAKWADQHQFSAVWLPERHFHAFGGLYPNPSVLGAALAMVTERIRIRAGSVVLPLHNPIRVAEEWSVVDNLSKGRIDLAFARGWNPNDFVLSPEAYPHSTEVLYSGIEAVKKLWRGESLSFPNGTGKQTDIRIYPLPHQQQLSIWLTCSGEKERFIEAGTIGANVLTALLFQPIEELAQKISLYRQARFQHGYDPDTGHVTLMLHTFVSEDLNLVRNKVRKPFIDYLKSSVSLWRQGAKSLDDLNEQEREQLLAYAFKRYFQTSALFGTPESCQSMVERLKEIGVNEIACLIDFGVDSDSVMSALYSLKKLKQISNAVGKKLETTSSKSEFDESYYPQIGGNRLFKIPQIYPLRLQFILSPTDRKPYGF
;
A
#
# COMPACT_ATOMS: atom_id res chain seq x y z
N MET A 1 -47.35 12.76 26.69
CA MET A 1 -46.72 13.58 27.75
C MET A 1 -45.38 14.02 27.17
N GLN A 2 -45.22 15.24 26.63
CA GLN A 2 -45.22 16.56 27.30
C GLN A 2 -44.12 16.74 28.36
N SER A 3 -43.53 17.93 28.34
CA SER A 3 -42.24 18.33 28.92
C SER A 3 -42.29 18.88 30.35
N TRP A 4 -41.11 19.04 30.98
CA TRP A 4 -40.65 19.96 32.07
C TRP A 4 -39.34 19.38 32.68
N ILE A 5 -38.40 20.05 33.35
CA ILE A 5 -37.94 21.46 33.53
C ILE A 5 -36.42 21.34 33.85
N LEU A 6 -35.46 22.02 33.19
CA LEU A 6 -34.99 23.42 33.29
C LEU A 6 -34.31 23.89 34.62
N ARG A 7 -32.97 24.06 34.57
CA ARG A 7 -32.07 24.93 35.40
C ARG A 7 -31.88 24.51 36.88
N SER A 8 -30.75 24.80 37.56
CA SER A 8 -29.84 25.97 37.53
C SER A 8 -28.39 25.54 37.90
N SER A 9 -27.28 26.04 37.32
CA SER A 9 -26.63 27.38 37.33
C SER A 9 -25.69 27.67 38.53
N LEU A 10 -24.56 28.33 38.19
CA LEU A 10 -23.69 29.29 38.94
C LEU A 10 -22.27 28.78 39.28
N SER A 11 -21.17 29.58 39.20
CA SER A 11 -20.87 30.89 38.56
C SER A 11 -19.40 31.30 38.82
N VAL A 12 -18.88 32.35 38.14
CA VAL A 12 -17.85 33.38 38.57
C VAL A 12 -17.03 33.87 37.34
N VAL A 13 -16.77 35.16 37.04
CA VAL A 13 -17.33 36.48 37.48
C VAL A 13 -16.82 37.62 36.54
N LYS A 14 -17.69 38.59 36.17
CA LYS A 14 -17.50 40.07 35.93
C LYS A 14 -16.38 40.64 35.01
N THR A 15 -16.44 41.87 34.45
CA THR A 15 -17.41 43.00 34.31
C THR A 15 -16.85 43.95 33.22
N VAL A 16 -17.57 44.37 32.16
CA VAL A 16 -18.66 45.38 31.99
C VAL A 16 -18.21 46.86 32.07
N LEU A 17 -18.53 47.63 31.01
CA LEU A 17 -19.25 48.94 30.96
C LEU A 17 -19.24 49.39 29.45
N GLU A 18 -20.32 49.52 28.66
CA GLU A 18 -21.62 50.24 28.80
C GLU A 18 -21.40 51.79 28.69
N VAL A 19 -22.18 52.63 27.98
CA VAL A 19 -23.64 52.63 27.66
C VAL A 19 -23.95 53.36 26.32
N ASP A 20 -25.08 53.05 25.66
CA ASP A 20 -25.71 53.79 24.53
C ASP A 20 -26.50 55.06 24.97
N GLY A 21 -26.81 56.00 24.04
CA GLY A 21 -27.80 57.06 24.34
C GLY A 21 -27.98 58.24 23.35
N ILE A 22 -28.80 58.02 22.32
CA ILE A 22 -29.70 58.95 21.55
C ILE A 22 -29.78 60.43 22.03
N VAL A 23 -29.70 61.42 21.09
CA VAL A 23 -30.67 62.55 20.88
C VAL A 23 -30.24 63.50 19.74
N GLU A 24 -31.27 64.08 19.10
CA GLU A 24 -31.39 65.16 18.09
C GLU A 24 -30.22 66.12 17.77
N GLY A 25 -30.14 66.51 16.48
CA GLY A 25 -30.38 67.92 16.12
C GLY A 25 -29.24 68.80 15.60
N ASN A 26 -29.58 69.58 14.56
CA ASN A 26 -28.98 70.84 14.11
C ASN A 26 -27.57 70.92 13.47
N GLU A 27 -27.62 71.12 12.14
CA GLU A 27 -27.21 72.36 11.45
C GLU A 27 -25.73 72.81 11.36
N LYS A 28 -25.41 73.32 10.15
CA LYS A 28 -24.25 74.16 9.76
C LYS A 28 -22.89 73.45 9.70
N SER A 29 -22.02 73.77 8.72
CA SER A 29 -22.17 74.64 7.55
C SER A 29 -20.97 74.46 6.61
N SER A 30 -21.24 74.30 5.30
CA SER A 30 -20.44 74.79 4.15
C SER A 30 -18.97 74.31 3.99
N SER A 31 -18.42 74.10 2.78
CA SER A 31 -18.87 74.53 1.45
C SER A 31 -18.37 73.60 0.34
N GLU A 32 -19.19 73.51 -0.72
CA GLU A 32 -18.94 72.95 -2.05
C GLU A 32 -17.62 73.41 -2.70
N ILE A 33 -17.15 72.67 -3.72
CA ILE A 33 -17.26 73.08 -5.14
C ILE A 33 -17.34 71.83 -6.04
N ARG A 34 -18.04 71.99 -7.18
CA ARG A 34 -18.54 70.93 -8.06
C ARG A 34 -17.56 70.43 -9.12
N LEU A 35 -17.78 69.15 -9.49
CA LEU A 35 -17.71 68.53 -10.83
C LEU A 35 -17.10 69.32 -12.01
N ARG A 36 -16.21 68.65 -12.76
CA ARG A 36 -16.13 68.75 -14.22
C ARG A 36 -15.64 67.43 -14.82
N ASP A 37 -16.37 66.95 -15.83
CA ASP A 37 -15.97 65.81 -16.66
C ASP A 37 -14.84 66.19 -17.64
N TRP A 38 -14.04 65.17 -17.98
CA TRP A 38 -13.27 64.88 -19.21
C TRP A 38 -12.38 63.68 -18.79
N GLY A 39 -12.28 62.54 -19.49
CA GLY A 39 -12.51 62.24 -20.89
C GLY A 39 -11.24 61.62 -21.47
N GLY A 40 -11.31 60.38 -21.96
CA GLY A 40 -10.20 59.71 -22.66
C GLY A 40 -9.52 58.58 -21.87
N ALA A 41 -9.23 57.49 -22.57
CA ALA A 41 -8.39 56.40 -22.09
C ALA A 41 -6.90 56.76 -22.24
N ASP A 42 -6.05 56.32 -21.30
CA ASP A 42 -4.90 55.45 -21.61
C ASP A 42 -4.05 55.11 -20.38
N SER A 43 -3.53 53.87 -20.37
CA SER A 43 -2.37 53.40 -19.60
C SER A 43 -2.27 53.72 -18.10
N VAL A 44 -2.72 52.79 -17.25
CA VAL A 44 -2.16 52.62 -15.89
C VAL A 44 -1.60 51.20 -15.73
N VAL A 45 -0.50 50.93 -16.45
CA VAL A 45 0.41 49.84 -16.07
C VAL A 45 1.27 50.37 -14.92
N ALA A 46 0.70 50.31 -13.71
CA ALA A 46 1.40 50.72 -12.50
C ALA A 46 2.54 49.74 -12.19
N ARG A 47 3.78 50.15 -12.48
CA ARG A 47 5.01 49.43 -12.11
C ARG A 47 5.06 49.18 -10.59
N ARG A 48 4.69 48.00 -10.13
CA ARG A 48 5.16 47.46 -8.85
C ARG A 48 6.53 46.85 -9.07
N ASN A 49 7.57 47.62 -8.75
CA ASN A 49 8.93 47.12 -8.66
C ASN A 49 9.59 47.73 -7.42
N LEU A 50 9.27 47.16 -6.26
CA LEU A 50 9.84 47.50 -4.95
C LEU A 50 10.04 46.21 -4.16
N TYR A 51 11.30 45.81 -4.04
CA TYR A 51 11.79 44.59 -3.38
C TYR A 51 11.39 43.27 -4.04
N ALA A 52 12.35 42.66 -4.76
CA ALA A 52 12.34 41.20 -4.92
C ALA A 52 12.43 40.58 -3.51
N PRO A 53 11.53 39.65 -3.14
CA PRO A 53 11.55 39.04 -1.82
C PRO A 53 12.88 38.32 -1.58
N SER A 54 13.47 38.51 -0.41
CA SER A 54 14.72 37.85 -0.07
C SER A 54 14.55 36.34 -0.02
N SER A 55 15.64 35.59 -0.24
CA SER A 55 15.65 34.12 -0.18
C SER A 55 15.01 33.55 1.11
N SER A 56 15.04 34.32 2.21
CA SER A 56 14.33 34.01 3.45
C SER A 56 12.82 33.98 3.28
N THR A 57 12.19 34.99 2.64
CA THR A 57 10.74 35.11 2.50
C THR A 57 10.16 34.01 1.61
N ILE A 58 10.87 33.64 0.54
CA ILE A 58 10.52 32.49 -0.31
C ILE A 58 10.67 31.19 0.51
N GLY A 59 11.75 31.05 1.28
CA GLY A 59 11.95 29.92 2.20
C GLY A 59 10.87 29.78 3.26
N ASP A 60 10.47 30.87 3.92
CA ASP A 60 9.43 30.90 4.96
C ASP A 60 8.08 30.44 4.40
N ARG A 61 7.72 30.90 3.20
CA ARG A 61 6.47 30.51 2.53
C ARG A 61 6.48 29.04 2.09
N ILE A 62 7.62 28.55 1.59
CA ILE A 62 7.78 27.12 1.26
C ILE A 62 7.72 26.27 2.53
N ALA A 63 8.35 26.68 3.63
CA ALA A 63 8.27 26.00 4.92
C ALA A 63 6.82 25.91 5.43
N GLN A 64 6.04 26.99 5.27
CA GLN A 64 4.61 27.02 5.61
C GLN A 64 3.81 25.98 4.79
N ILE A 65 3.97 25.95 3.46
CA ILE A 65 3.32 24.97 2.57
C ILE A 65 3.77 23.53 2.90
N MET A 66 5.05 23.37 3.22
CA MET A 66 5.63 22.08 3.58
C MET A 66 5.20 21.60 4.98
N GLY A 67 4.61 22.46 5.82
CA GLY A 67 4.18 22.14 7.18
C GLY A 67 5.33 21.98 8.17
N ILE A 68 6.45 22.68 7.95
CA ILE A 68 7.68 22.60 8.75
C ILE A 68 8.07 23.97 9.31
N VAL A 69 8.87 24.00 10.37
CA VAL A 69 9.38 25.26 10.95
C VAL A 69 10.42 25.86 9.99
N PRO A 70 10.40 27.16 9.64
CA PRO A 70 11.34 27.72 8.65
C PRO A 70 12.82 27.51 8.97
N SER A 71 13.20 27.52 10.25
CA SER A 71 14.58 27.22 10.69
C SER A 71 15.04 25.78 10.44
N SER A 72 14.14 24.86 10.11
CA SER A 72 14.47 23.47 9.73
C SER A 72 14.68 23.27 8.21
N LEU A 73 14.37 24.29 7.39
CA LEU A 73 14.50 24.24 5.94
C LEU A 73 15.87 24.77 5.50
N ALA A 74 16.84 23.88 5.31
CA ALA A 74 18.15 24.27 4.78
C ALA A 74 18.03 24.70 3.29
N PRO A 75 18.56 25.86 2.86
CA PRO A 75 18.29 26.40 1.52
C PRO A 75 18.67 25.49 0.34
N GLN A 76 19.71 24.64 0.52
CA GLN A 76 20.17 23.69 -0.51
C GLN A 76 19.56 22.29 -0.38
N GLN A 77 18.69 22.05 0.61
CA GLN A 77 18.06 20.74 0.80
C GLN A 77 16.97 20.51 -0.26
N PRO A 78 16.95 19.35 -0.94
CA PRO A 78 15.88 19.01 -1.87
C PRO A 78 14.53 18.89 -1.14
N LEU A 79 13.50 19.59 -1.62
CA LEU A 79 12.16 19.58 -1.02
C LEU A 79 11.54 18.17 -1.00
N THR A 80 11.93 17.32 -1.94
CA THR A 80 11.58 15.88 -1.99
C THR A 80 11.95 15.13 -0.70
N SER A 81 13.07 15.48 -0.05
CA SER A 81 13.51 14.89 1.22
C SER A 81 12.67 15.32 2.43
N LEU A 82 11.83 16.34 2.28
CA LEU A 82 11.01 16.94 3.34
C LEU A 82 9.52 16.59 3.22
N GLY A 83 9.19 15.50 2.50
CA GLY A 83 7.81 15.04 2.34
C GLY A 83 6.99 15.91 1.38
N LEU A 84 7.63 16.41 0.31
CA LEU A 84 6.93 17.03 -0.82
C LEU A 84 6.00 16.00 -1.48
N ASN A 85 4.76 16.41 -1.72
CA ASN A 85 3.76 15.60 -2.40
C ASN A 85 3.08 16.43 -3.51
N SER A 86 2.21 15.79 -4.31
CA SER A 86 1.55 16.44 -5.45
C SER A 86 0.80 17.73 -5.11
N LEU A 87 0.16 17.78 -3.93
CA LEU A 87 -0.60 18.95 -3.50
C LEU A 87 0.34 20.09 -3.10
N LYS A 88 1.35 19.79 -2.28
CA LYS A 88 2.39 20.77 -1.89
C LYS A 88 3.16 21.33 -3.11
N ALA A 89 3.41 20.50 -4.12
CA ALA A 89 4.03 20.95 -5.37
C ALA A 89 3.13 21.92 -6.15
N ILE A 90 1.82 21.67 -6.22
CA ILE A 90 0.84 22.61 -6.80
C ILE A 90 0.74 23.88 -5.96
N GLU A 91 0.70 23.79 -4.63
CA GLU A 91 0.67 24.98 -3.75
C GLU A 91 1.93 25.86 -3.92
N ILE A 92 3.12 25.25 -4.08
CA ILE A 92 4.35 26.01 -4.39
C ILE A 92 4.31 26.58 -5.81
N LYS A 93 3.81 25.82 -6.82
CA LYS A 93 3.64 26.33 -8.19
C LYS A 93 2.72 27.55 -8.21
N ASN A 94 1.53 27.44 -7.61
CA ASN A 94 0.55 28.51 -7.56
C ASN A 94 1.10 29.73 -6.83
N PHE A 95 1.81 29.55 -5.70
CA PHE A 95 2.52 30.64 -5.04
C PHE A 95 3.52 31.35 -5.98
N VAL A 96 4.30 30.59 -6.76
CA VAL A 96 5.28 31.17 -7.69
C VAL A 96 4.59 31.89 -8.86
N GLU A 97 3.48 31.36 -9.34
CA GLU A 97 2.67 31.93 -10.42
C GLU A 97 1.93 33.21 -9.97
N GLU A 98 1.33 33.20 -8.77
CA GLU A 98 0.62 34.34 -8.17
C GLU A 98 1.55 35.51 -7.81
N GLU A 99 2.70 35.24 -7.19
CA GLU A 99 3.59 36.29 -6.67
C GLU A 99 4.62 36.79 -7.70
N PHE A 100 5.03 35.96 -8.66
CA PHE A 100 6.09 36.31 -9.64
C PHE A 100 5.61 36.31 -11.09
N ASN A 101 4.38 35.86 -11.38
CA ASN A 101 3.87 35.70 -12.75
C ASN A 101 4.78 34.80 -13.61
N LEU A 102 5.31 33.74 -13.00
CA LEU A 102 6.17 32.73 -13.62
C LEU A 102 5.51 31.34 -13.53
N ASP A 103 5.29 30.69 -14.67
CA ASP A 103 4.81 29.32 -14.72
C ASP A 103 5.96 28.35 -14.40
N LEU A 104 6.05 27.89 -13.14
CA LEU A 104 7.06 26.94 -12.69
C LEU A 104 6.75 25.53 -13.25
N PRO A 105 7.59 24.97 -14.14
CA PRO A 105 7.33 23.66 -14.74
C PRO A 105 7.34 22.58 -13.67
N ILE A 106 6.29 21.76 -13.62
CA ILE A 106 6.03 20.85 -12.48
C ILE A 106 7.04 19.68 -12.42
N GLU A 107 7.79 19.47 -13.50
CA GLU A 107 8.96 18.60 -13.63
C GLU A 107 10.06 18.95 -12.60
N THR A 108 10.30 20.24 -12.41
CA THR A 108 11.48 20.78 -11.71
C THR A 108 11.55 20.33 -10.24
N PHE A 109 10.39 20.20 -9.59
CA PHE A 109 10.22 19.67 -8.24
C PHE A 109 10.89 18.31 -8.01
N TRP A 110 11.04 17.50 -9.05
CA TRP A 110 11.64 16.17 -8.99
C TRP A 110 13.10 16.12 -9.44
N GLU A 111 13.66 17.23 -9.92
CA GLU A 111 15.08 17.38 -10.28
C GLU A 111 15.90 17.92 -9.08
N ASN A 112 15.56 17.48 -7.87
CA ASN A 112 16.13 17.94 -6.59
C ASN A 112 15.93 19.44 -6.29
N LEU A 113 14.78 20.02 -6.66
CA LEU A 113 14.43 21.41 -6.34
C LEU A 113 14.66 21.72 -4.86
N SER A 114 15.56 22.66 -4.60
CA SER A 114 15.83 23.30 -3.31
C SER A 114 15.33 24.75 -3.32
N VAL A 115 15.17 25.37 -2.15
CA VAL A 115 14.80 26.79 -2.03
C VAL A 115 15.79 27.66 -2.80
N ALA A 116 17.10 27.40 -2.67
CA ALA A 116 18.14 28.12 -3.39
C ALA A 116 17.99 28.00 -4.92
N SER A 117 17.79 26.78 -5.43
CA SER A 117 17.61 26.57 -6.88
C SER A 117 16.34 27.24 -7.44
N LEU A 118 15.27 27.31 -6.64
CA LEU A 118 14.04 27.98 -7.01
C LEU A 118 14.21 29.51 -7.00
N VAL A 119 14.90 30.05 -5.99
CA VAL A 119 15.26 31.48 -5.92
C VAL A 119 16.14 31.88 -7.11
N ASP A 120 17.13 31.07 -7.47
CA ASP A 120 17.98 31.28 -8.66
C ASP A 120 17.15 31.25 -9.96
N TRP A 121 16.18 30.34 -10.07
CA TRP A 121 15.28 30.24 -11.23
C TRP A 121 14.33 31.44 -11.33
N ILE A 122 13.74 31.89 -10.22
CA ILE A 122 12.91 33.11 -10.14
C ILE A 122 13.73 34.34 -10.56
N HIS A 123 14.96 34.51 -10.03
CA HIS A 123 15.87 35.59 -10.44
C HIS A 123 16.29 35.51 -11.92
N SER A 124 16.25 34.31 -12.53
CA SER A 124 16.50 34.14 -13.96
C SER A 124 15.30 34.50 -14.86
N GLU A 125 14.18 34.98 -14.30
CA GLU A 125 12.90 35.15 -15.00
C GLU A 125 12.43 33.84 -15.67
N GLY A 126 12.67 32.71 -15.00
CA GLY A 126 12.31 31.37 -15.47
C GLY A 126 13.20 30.77 -16.56
N LYS A 127 14.30 31.44 -16.96
CA LYS A 127 15.10 31.07 -18.13
C LYS A 127 15.98 29.84 -17.95
N SER A 128 16.50 29.57 -16.74
CA SER A 128 17.23 28.32 -16.44
C SER A 128 17.51 28.13 -14.95
N PHE A 129 17.49 26.89 -14.48
CA PHE A 129 18.15 26.54 -13.22
C PHE A 129 19.66 26.64 -13.40
N SER A 130 20.33 27.44 -12.57
CA SER A 130 21.78 27.56 -12.56
C SER A 130 22.43 26.21 -12.22
N ALA A 131 23.31 25.71 -13.10
CA ALA A 131 24.05 24.45 -12.87
C ALA A 131 25.09 24.52 -11.73
N THR A 132 25.13 25.62 -10.96
CA THR A 132 26.26 26.00 -10.10
C THR A 132 26.02 25.75 -8.60
N SER A 133 24.95 25.02 -8.23
CA SER A 133 24.62 24.67 -6.84
C SER A 133 24.60 23.17 -6.54
N ILE A 134 25.10 22.31 -7.45
CA ILE A 134 25.36 20.88 -7.12
C ILE A 134 26.69 20.78 -6.34
N GLN A 135 26.72 21.32 -5.13
CA GLN A 135 27.75 20.93 -4.16
C GLN A 135 27.35 19.60 -3.54
N THR A 136 28.04 18.53 -3.96
CA THR A 136 28.06 17.27 -3.23
C THR A 136 28.58 17.53 -1.81
N LEU A 137 27.69 17.54 -0.82
CA LEU A 137 28.08 17.55 0.58
C LEU A 137 29.05 16.38 0.83
N PRO A 138 30.17 16.60 1.57
CA PRO A 138 31.06 15.52 1.92
C PRO A 138 30.28 14.48 2.73
N LYS A 139 30.44 13.20 2.40
CA LYS A 139 29.84 12.09 3.15
C LYS A 139 30.19 12.25 4.63
N SER A 140 29.19 12.55 5.46
CA SER A 140 29.33 12.36 6.90
C SER A 140 29.70 10.90 7.14
N SER A 141 30.76 10.68 7.91
CA SER A 141 31.19 9.35 8.30
C SER A 141 30.00 8.58 8.87
N PRO A 142 29.77 7.31 8.49
CA PRO A 142 28.66 6.55 9.03
C PRO A 142 28.85 6.39 10.54
N GLU A 143 27.96 7.02 11.30
CA GLU A 143 27.66 6.55 12.64
C GLU A 143 27.19 5.09 12.51
N LYS A 144 27.66 4.21 13.40
CA LYS A 144 27.61 2.77 13.16
C LYS A 144 26.20 2.20 13.38
N ASP A 145 25.33 2.38 12.40
CA ASP A 145 24.18 1.49 12.24
C ASP A 145 24.69 0.03 12.12
N PRO A 146 24.04 -0.94 12.79
CA PRO A 146 24.38 -2.34 12.62
C PRO A 146 24.19 -2.73 11.15
N PRO A 147 25.09 -3.55 10.57
CA PRO A 147 25.06 -3.82 9.14
C PRO A 147 23.73 -4.45 8.74
N ALA A 148 22.96 -3.73 7.92
CA ALA A 148 21.79 -4.27 7.26
C ALA A 148 22.21 -5.51 6.46
N LYS A 149 21.73 -6.69 6.88
CA LYS A 149 21.95 -7.93 6.12
C LYS A 149 21.33 -7.72 4.74
N THR A 150 22.15 -7.72 3.69
CA THR A 150 21.67 -7.81 2.32
C THR A 150 20.90 -9.12 2.17
N SER A 151 19.57 -9.01 2.06
CA SER A 151 18.69 -10.16 1.92
C SER A 151 18.96 -10.86 0.58
N THR A 152 19.71 -11.96 0.62
CA THR A 152 19.95 -12.85 -0.54
C THR A 152 18.75 -13.74 -0.85
N SER A 153 17.61 -13.56 -0.16
CA SER A 153 16.43 -14.41 -0.29
C SER A 153 15.67 -14.16 -1.61
N ASN A 154 15.12 -15.24 -2.16
CA ASN A 154 14.24 -15.15 -3.32
C ASN A 154 12.94 -14.42 -2.94
N ILE A 155 12.51 -13.49 -3.78
CA ILE A 155 11.23 -12.80 -3.62
C ILE A 155 10.12 -13.55 -4.35
N GLN A 156 8.98 -13.71 -3.68
CA GLN A 156 7.80 -14.36 -4.23
C GLN A 156 7.04 -13.41 -5.17
N PHE A 157 6.37 -13.99 -6.15
CA PHE A 157 5.49 -13.27 -7.09
C PHE A 157 4.15 -13.97 -7.13
N SER A 158 3.09 -13.18 -7.00
CA SER A 158 1.69 -13.61 -6.94
C SER A 158 0.83 -12.70 -7.80
N LEU A 159 -0.33 -13.18 -8.23
CA LEU A 159 -1.33 -12.32 -8.86
C LEU A 159 -2.27 -11.76 -7.80
N LEU A 160 -2.70 -10.52 -7.96
CA LEU A 160 -3.72 -9.89 -7.13
C LEU A 160 -4.79 -9.28 -8.03
N TYR A 161 -6.03 -9.45 -7.60
CA TYR A 161 -7.20 -8.96 -8.29
C TYR A 161 -7.90 -7.89 -7.45
N PHE A 162 -8.55 -6.96 -8.13
CA PHE A 162 -9.26 -5.82 -7.55
C PHE A 162 -10.41 -5.38 -8.44
N SER A 163 -10.23 -5.45 -9.77
CA SER A 163 -11.12 -5.04 -10.86
C SER A 163 -11.43 -3.55 -10.87
N SER A 164 -11.07 -2.88 -11.96
CA SER A 164 -11.62 -1.55 -12.26
C SER A 164 -12.88 -1.60 -13.14
N ASN A 165 -13.26 -2.77 -13.65
CA ASN A 165 -14.35 -2.90 -14.61
C ASN A 165 -15.69 -2.88 -13.87
N GLU A 166 -16.65 -2.16 -14.44
CA GLU A 166 -18.03 -2.21 -13.97
C GLU A 166 -18.60 -3.63 -14.10
N ALA A 167 -19.48 -4.01 -13.17
CA ALA A 167 -20.15 -5.32 -13.17
C ALA A 167 -21.29 -5.40 -14.20
N GLU A 168 -21.12 -4.79 -15.39
CA GLU A 168 -22.03 -4.79 -16.55
C GLU A 168 -22.51 -6.20 -16.93
N PHE A 169 -23.54 -6.33 -17.78
CA PHE A 169 -24.07 -7.64 -18.21
C PHE A 169 -23.19 -8.38 -19.25
N SER A 170 -21.88 -8.47 -18.99
CA SER A 170 -20.95 -9.35 -19.70
C SER A 170 -21.07 -10.80 -19.21
N GLU A 171 -20.94 -11.77 -20.12
CA GLU A 171 -21.03 -13.21 -19.82
C GLU A 171 -19.75 -13.74 -19.14
N ASP A 172 -18.58 -13.19 -19.48
CA ASP A 172 -17.25 -13.74 -19.13
C ASP A 172 -16.51 -12.98 -18.00
N LYS A 173 -17.25 -12.37 -17.08
CA LYS A 173 -16.72 -11.51 -15.98
C LYS A 173 -15.49 -12.05 -15.25
N TYR A 174 -15.43 -13.36 -15.03
CA TYR A 174 -14.39 -14.03 -14.25
C TYR A 174 -13.30 -14.69 -15.10
N GLN A 175 -13.33 -14.55 -16.43
CA GLN A 175 -12.39 -15.21 -17.33
C GLN A 175 -10.94 -14.86 -17.03
N LEU A 176 -10.63 -13.55 -16.84
CA LEU A 176 -9.27 -13.10 -16.47
C LEU A 176 -8.81 -13.63 -15.10
N LEU A 177 -9.73 -13.78 -14.15
CA LEU A 177 -9.43 -14.38 -12.85
C LEU A 177 -9.09 -15.86 -13.00
N ILE A 178 -9.92 -16.62 -13.69
CA ILE A 178 -9.80 -18.08 -13.83
C ILE A 178 -8.59 -18.45 -14.69
N GLU A 179 -8.41 -17.84 -15.85
CA GLU A 179 -7.28 -18.15 -16.75
C GLU A 179 -5.97 -17.60 -16.22
N GLY A 180 -5.97 -16.42 -15.59
CA GLY A 180 -4.78 -15.89 -14.90
C GLY A 180 -4.35 -16.78 -13.73
N ALA A 181 -5.30 -17.30 -12.94
CA ALA A 181 -5.01 -18.25 -11.86
C ALA A 181 -4.43 -19.58 -12.36
N LYS A 182 -5.03 -20.19 -13.40
CA LYS A 182 -4.50 -21.40 -14.06
C LYS A 182 -3.10 -21.18 -14.61
N TRP A 183 -2.88 -20.06 -15.29
CA TRP A 183 -1.58 -19.73 -15.86
C TRP A 183 -0.52 -19.53 -14.77
N ALA A 184 -0.88 -18.85 -13.67
CA ALA A 184 -0.01 -18.61 -12.53
C ALA A 184 0.39 -19.92 -11.80
N ASP A 185 -0.57 -20.85 -11.66
CA ASP A 185 -0.35 -22.21 -11.13
C ASP A 185 0.69 -23.01 -11.92
N GLN A 186 0.54 -23.02 -13.25
CA GLN A 186 1.45 -23.69 -14.17
C GLN A 186 2.85 -23.04 -14.18
N HIS A 187 2.94 -21.76 -13.81
CA HIS A 187 4.17 -20.96 -13.81
C HIS A 187 4.78 -20.73 -12.42
N GLN A 188 4.36 -21.51 -11.43
CA GLN A 188 4.91 -21.54 -10.06
C GLN A 188 4.82 -20.18 -9.35
N PHE A 189 3.83 -19.35 -9.66
CA PHE A 189 3.53 -18.15 -8.86
C PHE A 189 3.04 -18.59 -7.47
N SER A 190 3.31 -17.78 -6.45
CA SER A 190 3.13 -18.19 -5.06
C SER A 190 1.66 -18.20 -4.66
N ALA A 191 0.90 -17.18 -5.06
CA ALA A 191 -0.52 -17.07 -4.76
C ALA A 191 -1.36 -16.35 -5.83
N VAL A 192 -2.68 -16.51 -5.71
CA VAL A 192 -3.70 -15.58 -6.20
C VAL A 192 -4.34 -14.92 -4.98
N TRP A 193 -4.39 -13.59 -4.96
CA TRP A 193 -5.04 -12.78 -3.94
C TRP A 193 -6.41 -12.30 -4.44
N LEU A 194 -7.46 -12.72 -3.73
CA LEU A 194 -8.87 -12.42 -3.98
C LEU A 194 -9.35 -11.32 -3.03
N PRO A 195 -9.84 -10.18 -3.53
CA PRO A 195 -10.27 -9.08 -2.69
C PRO A 195 -11.69 -9.29 -2.17
N GLU A 196 -12.14 -8.37 -1.32
CA GLU A 196 -13.56 -8.21 -0.97
C GLU A 196 -13.99 -6.76 -1.26
N ARG A 197 -15.12 -6.59 -1.96
CA ARG A 197 -15.68 -5.30 -2.38
C ARG A 197 -17.20 -5.40 -2.54
N HIS A 198 -17.92 -4.39 -2.04
CA HIS A 198 -19.37 -4.33 -2.07
C HIS A 198 -19.89 -3.04 -2.72
N PHE A 199 -21.11 -3.10 -3.25
CA PHE A 199 -21.98 -1.97 -3.65
C PHE A 199 -21.43 -0.93 -4.65
N HIS A 200 -20.20 -1.08 -5.14
CA HIS A 200 -19.59 -0.22 -6.14
C HIS A 200 -19.26 -1.01 -7.41
N ALA A 201 -19.48 -0.40 -8.58
CA ALA A 201 -19.13 -1.00 -9.87
C ALA A 201 -17.62 -1.27 -9.95
N PHE A 202 -16.81 -0.33 -9.45
CA PHE A 202 -15.38 -0.50 -9.20
C PHE A 202 -15.13 -1.60 -8.16
N GLY A 203 -14.57 -2.72 -8.62
CA GLY A 203 -14.35 -3.93 -7.83
C GLY A 203 -15.58 -4.80 -7.60
N GLY A 204 -16.73 -4.48 -8.22
CA GLY A 204 -18.01 -5.15 -7.99
C GLY A 204 -18.09 -6.63 -8.39
N LEU A 205 -17.01 -7.20 -8.93
CA LEU A 205 -16.89 -8.64 -9.22
C LEU A 205 -16.58 -9.47 -7.97
N TYR A 206 -16.16 -8.86 -6.86
CA TYR A 206 -15.53 -9.58 -5.75
C TYR A 206 -16.24 -9.39 -4.38
N PRO A 207 -17.53 -9.75 -4.24
CA PRO A 207 -18.28 -9.57 -2.99
C PRO A 207 -17.95 -10.61 -1.90
N ASN A 208 -17.43 -11.79 -2.25
CA ASN A 208 -16.96 -12.76 -1.25
C ASN A 208 -15.76 -13.56 -1.78
N PRO A 209 -14.56 -13.42 -1.18
CA PRO A 209 -13.38 -14.16 -1.60
C PRO A 209 -13.44 -15.67 -1.29
N SER A 210 -14.29 -16.14 -0.36
CA SER A 210 -14.43 -17.58 -0.07
C SER A 210 -15.09 -18.33 -1.24
N VAL A 211 -16.13 -17.74 -1.84
CA VAL A 211 -16.88 -18.29 -2.98
C VAL A 211 -15.96 -18.43 -4.21
N LEU A 212 -15.20 -17.38 -4.52
CA LEU A 212 -14.23 -17.41 -5.62
C LEU A 212 -13.04 -18.32 -5.29
N GLY A 213 -12.64 -18.39 -4.02
CA GLY A 213 -11.62 -19.31 -3.53
C GLY A 213 -12.02 -20.77 -3.75
N ALA A 214 -13.27 -21.14 -3.49
CA ALA A 214 -13.80 -22.47 -3.76
C ALA A 214 -13.76 -22.81 -5.27
N ALA A 215 -14.10 -21.85 -6.14
CA ALA A 215 -14.01 -22.03 -7.58
C ALA A 215 -12.56 -22.24 -8.04
N LEU A 216 -11.62 -21.39 -7.58
CA LEU A 216 -10.20 -21.52 -7.91
C LEU A 216 -9.57 -22.80 -7.36
N ALA A 217 -10.02 -23.29 -6.20
CA ALA A 217 -9.54 -24.53 -5.59
C ALA A 217 -9.75 -25.75 -6.50
N MET A 218 -10.85 -25.75 -7.28
CA MET A 218 -11.21 -26.84 -8.18
C MET A 218 -10.52 -26.80 -9.56
N VAL A 219 -9.90 -25.67 -9.94
CA VAL A 219 -9.26 -25.48 -11.26
C VAL A 219 -7.75 -25.19 -11.20
N THR A 220 -7.14 -25.32 -10.01
CA THR A 220 -5.69 -25.13 -9.77
C THR A 220 -5.15 -26.23 -8.86
N GLU A 221 -3.84 -26.51 -8.89
CA GLU A 221 -3.24 -27.67 -8.20
C GLU A 221 -2.20 -27.30 -7.12
N ARG A 222 -1.51 -26.17 -7.28
CA ARG A 222 -0.27 -25.80 -6.56
C ARG A 222 -0.34 -24.40 -5.96
N ILE A 223 -0.90 -23.42 -6.67
CA ILE A 223 -0.91 -22.02 -6.25
C ILE A 223 -1.70 -21.83 -4.96
N ARG A 224 -1.27 -20.92 -4.07
CA ARG A 224 -2.04 -20.58 -2.87
C ARG A 224 -3.20 -19.65 -3.22
N ILE A 225 -4.33 -19.83 -2.55
CA ILE A 225 -5.58 -19.10 -2.79
C ILE A 225 -5.83 -18.25 -1.57
N ARG A 226 -5.66 -16.94 -1.71
CA ARG A 226 -5.58 -16.03 -0.55
C ARG A 226 -6.70 -15.02 -0.57
N ALA A 227 -7.26 -14.71 0.60
CA ALA A 227 -8.03 -13.49 0.75
C ALA A 227 -7.09 -12.29 0.90
N GLY A 228 -7.29 -11.25 0.09
CA GLY A 228 -6.61 -9.95 0.14
C GLY A 228 -7.62 -8.81 0.05
N SER A 229 -8.64 -8.74 0.90
CA SER A 229 -8.72 -9.35 2.24
C SER A 229 -10.16 -9.64 2.64
N VAL A 230 -10.37 -10.54 3.62
CA VAL A 230 -11.66 -10.64 4.31
C VAL A 230 -11.85 -9.39 5.18
N VAL A 231 -12.91 -8.63 4.98
CA VAL A 231 -13.26 -7.46 5.78
C VAL A 231 -13.99 -7.93 7.03
N LEU A 232 -13.25 -8.52 7.97
CA LEU A 232 -13.80 -9.37 9.04
C LEU A 232 -14.96 -8.75 9.83
N PRO A 233 -15.00 -7.44 10.14
CA PRO A 233 -16.15 -6.82 10.81
C PRO A 233 -17.48 -6.80 10.02
N LEU A 234 -17.50 -7.20 8.75
CA LEU A 234 -18.73 -7.41 7.96
C LEU A 234 -19.28 -8.84 8.07
N HIS A 235 -18.57 -9.75 8.75
CA HIS A 235 -18.86 -11.18 8.76
C HIS A 235 -19.01 -11.74 10.17
N ASN A 236 -19.79 -12.82 10.29
CA ASN A 236 -19.71 -13.67 11.48
C ASN A 236 -18.41 -14.51 11.43
N PRO A 237 -17.52 -14.43 12.43
CA PRO A 237 -16.24 -15.14 12.41
C PRO A 237 -16.38 -16.68 12.39
N ILE A 238 -17.51 -17.23 12.86
CA ILE A 238 -17.81 -18.67 12.75
C ILE A 238 -17.97 -19.05 11.27
N ARG A 239 -18.75 -18.26 10.50
CA ARG A 239 -18.93 -18.48 9.06
C ARG A 239 -17.63 -18.34 8.29
N VAL A 240 -16.81 -17.34 8.60
CA VAL A 240 -15.49 -17.18 7.98
C VAL A 240 -14.63 -18.43 8.20
N ALA A 241 -14.64 -18.99 9.41
CA ALA A 241 -13.88 -20.20 9.72
C ALA A 241 -14.46 -21.46 9.03
N GLU A 242 -15.79 -21.61 8.94
CA GLU A 242 -16.44 -22.72 8.20
C GLU A 242 -16.19 -22.63 6.68
N GLU A 243 -16.48 -21.48 6.07
CA GLU A 243 -16.33 -21.25 4.63
C GLU A 243 -14.89 -21.50 4.17
N TRP A 244 -13.91 -20.92 4.87
CA TRP A 244 -12.52 -21.12 4.50
C TRP A 244 -11.98 -22.50 4.87
N SER A 245 -12.55 -23.20 5.87
CA SER A 245 -12.27 -24.62 6.10
C SER A 245 -12.75 -25.49 4.94
N VAL A 246 -13.89 -25.18 4.32
CA VAL A 246 -14.33 -25.84 3.08
C VAL A 246 -13.34 -25.59 1.94
N VAL A 247 -12.93 -24.34 1.70
CA VAL A 247 -11.93 -24.02 0.65
C VAL A 247 -10.58 -24.68 0.94
N ASP A 248 -10.17 -24.76 2.21
CA ASP A 248 -8.93 -25.44 2.63
C ASP A 248 -8.96 -26.93 2.31
N ASN A 249 -10.09 -27.60 2.57
CA ASN A 249 -10.29 -29.01 2.23
C ASN A 249 -10.34 -29.23 0.70
N LEU A 250 -11.11 -28.42 -0.05
CA LEU A 250 -11.19 -28.50 -1.51
C LEU A 250 -9.83 -28.28 -2.17
N SER A 251 -9.06 -27.32 -1.66
CA SER A 251 -7.74 -26.97 -2.18
C SER A 251 -6.60 -27.88 -1.69
N LYS A 252 -6.84 -28.76 -0.70
CA LYS A 252 -5.84 -29.60 -0.02
C LYS A 252 -4.76 -28.80 0.70
N GLY A 253 -5.16 -27.77 1.44
CA GLY A 253 -4.27 -26.99 2.31
C GLY A 253 -3.58 -25.79 1.66
N ARG A 254 -4.19 -25.19 0.64
CA ARG A 254 -3.58 -24.09 -0.14
C ARG A 254 -4.11 -22.69 0.19
N ILE A 255 -4.88 -22.49 1.27
CA ILE A 255 -5.42 -21.15 1.59
C ILE A 255 -4.58 -20.38 2.60
N ASP A 256 -4.60 -19.04 2.50
CA ASP A 256 -4.19 -18.09 3.55
C ASP A 256 -5.19 -16.93 3.63
N LEU A 257 -5.34 -16.28 4.79
CA LEU A 257 -6.28 -15.14 4.94
C LEU A 257 -5.58 -13.86 5.36
N ALA A 258 -5.65 -12.81 4.54
CA ALA A 258 -5.54 -11.45 5.06
C ALA A 258 -6.88 -11.00 5.63
N PHE A 259 -6.82 -10.38 6.81
CA PHE A 259 -7.96 -9.70 7.42
C PHE A 259 -7.80 -8.18 7.34
N ALA A 260 -8.91 -7.47 7.13
CA ALA A 260 -8.99 -6.02 7.11
C ALA A 260 -10.08 -5.51 8.05
N ARG A 261 -9.88 -4.32 8.62
CA ARG A 261 -10.87 -3.63 9.46
C ARG A 261 -12.13 -3.21 8.70
N GLY A 262 -11.99 -2.92 7.41
CA GLY A 262 -12.95 -2.07 6.70
C GLY A 262 -12.73 -0.60 7.05
N TRP A 263 -13.20 0.28 6.17
CA TRP A 263 -13.05 1.73 6.34
C TRP A 263 -14.23 2.52 5.75
N ASN A 264 -14.89 2.01 4.71
CA ASN A 264 -16.05 2.64 4.07
C ASN A 264 -17.32 2.40 4.91
N PRO A 265 -18.00 3.42 5.44
CA PRO A 265 -19.24 3.24 6.20
C PRO A 265 -20.34 2.52 5.41
N ASN A 266 -20.36 2.67 4.09
CA ASN A 266 -21.42 2.09 3.24
C ASN A 266 -21.36 0.55 3.19
N ASP A 267 -20.16 -0.04 3.28
CA ASP A 267 -20.00 -1.50 3.31
C ASP A 267 -20.63 -2.10 4.58
N PHE A 268 -20.64 -1.33 5.67
CA PHE A 268 -21.23 -1.72 6.95
C PHE A 268 -22.77 -1.70 6.97
N VAL A 269 -23.45 -1.49 5.84
CA VAL A 269 -24.87 -1.90 5.70
C VAL A 269 -25.06 -3.40 5.99
N LEU A 270 -24.00 -4.20 5.84
CA LEU A 270 -23.96 -5.63 6.18
C LEU A 270 -23.85 -5.92 7.69
N SER A 271 -23.31 -4.99 8.49
CA SER A 271 -23.22 -5.10 9.97
C SER A 271 -23.06 -3.69 10.60
N PRO A 272 -24.14 -2.89 10.66
CA PRO A 272 -24.05 -1.47 11.04
C PRO A 272 -23.48 -1.24 12.45
N GLU A 273 -23.80 -2.14 13.38
CA GLU A 273 -23.32 -2.13 14.75
C GLU A 273 -21.81 -2.35 14.90
N ALA A 274 -21.16 -2.97 13.90
CA ALA A 274 -19.73 -3.23 13.94
C ALA A 274 -18.87 -2.02 13.55
N TYR A 275 -19.41 -1.01 12.87
CA TYR A 275 -18.59 0.11 12.36
C TYR A 275 -17.86 0.90 13.46
N PRO A 276 -18.52 1.36 14.56
CA PRO A 276 -17.86 2.10 15.64
C PRO A 276 -16.79 1.29 16.37
N HIS A 277 -16.96 -0.04 16.40
CA HIS A 277 -16.13 -0.99 17.13
C HIS A 277 -15.23 -1.83 16.20
N SER A 278 -15.07 -1.42 14.94
CA SER A 278 -14.51 -2.26 13.86
C SER A 278 -13.10 -2.79 14.14
N THR A 279 -12.26 -2.06 14.89
CA THR A 279 -10.95 -2.54 15.35
C THR A 279 -11.07 -3.67 16.39
N GLU A 280 -11.99 -3.54 17.34
CA GLU A 280 -12.22 -4.51 18.42
C GLU A 280 -12.86 -5.78 17.87
N VAL A 281 -13.82 -5.63 16.95
CA VAL A 281 -14.45 -6.72 16.19
C VAL A 281 -13.43 -7.46 15.32
N LEU A 282 -12.50 -6.75 14.66
CA LEU A 282 -11.42 -7.37 13.89
C LEU A 282 -10.54 -8.28 14.76
N TYR A 283 -10.01 -7.79 15.88
CA TYR A 283 -9.08 -8.58 16.70
C TYR A 283 -9.76 -9.72 17.45
N SER A 284 -10.96 -9.50 18.01
CA SER A 284 -11.74 -10.57 18.63
C SER A 284 -12.19 -11.62 17.61
N GLY A 285 -12.55 -11.21 16.39
CA GLY A 285 -12.86 -12.10 15.28
C GLY A 285 -11.66 -12.94 14.84
N ILE A 286 -10.47 -12.36 14.71
CA ILE A 286 -9.23 -13.08 14.35
C ILE A 286 -8.95 -14.18 15.38
N GLU A 287 -9.06 -13.89 16.68
CA GLU A 287 -8.86 -14.90 17.72
C GLU A 287 -9.97 -15.97 17.72
N ALA A 288 -11.21 -15.61 17.45
CA ALA A 288 -12.29 -16.59 17.28
C ALA A 288 -12.01 -17.53 16.10
N VAL A 289 -11.66 -17.01 14.93
CA VAL A 289 -11.28 -17.81 13.74
C VAL A 289 -10.10 -18.71 14.07
N LYS A 290 -9.02 -18.18 14.66
CA LYS A 290 -7.82 -18.97 15.04
C LYS A 290 -8.13 -20.13 15.98
N LYS A 291 -9.02 -19.96 16.95
CA LYS A 291 -9.43 -21.02 17.89
C LYS A 291 -10.29 -22.08 17.20
N LEU A 292 -11.32 -21.65 16.47
CA LEU A 292 -12.20 -22.55 15.71
C LEU A 292 -11.42 -23.37 14.67
N TRP A 293 -10.45 -22.76 14.00
CA TRP A 293 -9.57 -23.42 13.03
C TRP A 293 -8.75 -24.57 13.64
N ARG A 294 -8.34 -24.43 14.91
CA ARG A 294 -7.65 -25.50 15.67
C ARG A 294 -8.60 -26.57 16.22
N GLY A 295 -9.90 -26.50 15.90
CA GLY A 295 -10.92 -27.40 16.42
C GLY A 295 -11.32 -27.14 17.88
N GLU A 296 -10.95 -26.00 18.45
CA GLU A 296 -11.38 -25.59 19.80
C GLU A 296 -12.89 -25.34 19.83
N SER A 297 -13.48 -25.47 21.03
CA SER A 297 -14.88 -25.11 21.26
C SER A 297 -14.98 -23.68 21.74
N LEU A 298 -15.92 -22.90 21.20
CA LEU A 298 -16.25 -21.55 21.67
C LEU A 298 -17.72 -21.48 22.08
N SER A 299 -18.05 -20.67 23.08
CA SER A 299 -19.43 -20.46 23.53
C SER A 299 -20.00 -19.16 22.99
N PHE A 300 -21.19 -19.21 22.41
CA PHE A 300 -21.91 -18.05 21.89
C PHE A 300 -23.39 -18.09 22.28
N PRO A 301 -24.07 -16.93 22.43
CA PRO A 301 -25.52 -16.90 22.64
C PRO A 301 -26.25 -17.38 21.38
N ASN A 302 -27.13 -18.36 21.54
CA ASN A 302 -28.02 -18.81 20.47
C ASN A 302 -29.26 -17.89 20.32
N GLY A 303 -30.18 -18.25 19.43
CA GLY A 303 -31.42 -17.49 19.17
C GLY A 303 -32.38 -17.33 20.37
N THR A 304 -32.15 -18.02 21.50
CA THR A 304 -32.88 -17.81 22.76
C THR A 304 -32.01 -17.17 23.86
N GLY A 305 -30.84 -16.62 23.49
CA GLY A 305 -29.86 -16.03 24.43
C GLY A 305 -29.08 -17.05 25.26
N LYS A 306 -29.27 -18.36 25.07
CA LYS A 306 -28.55 -19.39 25.83
C LYS A 306 -27.15 -19.56 25.25
N GLN A 307 -26.12 -19.47 26.10
CA GLN A 307 -24.75 -19.81 25.74
C GLN A 307 -24.67 -21.28 25.27
N THR A 308 -24.12 -21.48 24.08
CA THR A 308 -24.04 -22.75 23.37
C THR A 308 -22.63 -22.95 22.86
N ASP A 309 -22.00 -24.04 23.26
CA ASP A 309 -20.65 -24.41 22.81
C ASP A 309 -20.72 -24.98 21.39
N ILE A 310 -19.94 -24.40 20.49
CA ILE A 310 -19.87 -24.79 19.07
C ILE A 310 -18.43 -25.11 18.66
N ARG A 311 -18.32 -25.91 17.60
CA ARG A 311 -17.12 -26.14 16.78
C ARG A 311 -17.53 -26.01 15.32
N ILE A 312 -16.59 -25.63 14.47
CA ILE A 312 -16.82 -25.58 13.02
C ILE A 312 -16.76 -26.96 12.37
N TYR A 313 -17.47 -27.12 11.26
CA TYR A 313 -17.33 -28.27 10.36
C TYR A 313 -17.33 -27.81 8.89
N PRO A 314 -16.54 -28.43 8.00
CA PRO A 314 -15.53 -29.46 8.28
C PRO A 314 -14.38 -28.91 9.15
N LEU A 315 -13.56 -29.79 9.73
CA LEU A 315 -12.28 -29.35 10.29
C LEU A 315 -11.31 -29.05 9.13
N PRO A 316 -10.44 -28.03 9.26
CA PRO A 316 -9.48 -27.69 8.21
C PRO A 316 -8.47 -28.80 7.91
N HIS A 317 -7.89 -28.76 6.72
CA HIS A 317 -6.77 -29.60 6.31
C HIS A 317 -5.44 -29.07 6.89
N GLN A 318 -5.26 -27.75 6.96
CA GLN A 318 -4.12 -27.10 7.62
C GLN A 318 -4.36 -27.00 9.13
N GLN A 319 -3.48 -27.58 9.96
CA GLN A 319 -3.56 -27.51 11.42
C GLN A 319 -3.49 -26.08 12.00
N GLN A 320 -2.83 -25.17 11.27
CA GLN A 320 -2.74 -23.75 11.62
C GLN A 320 -3.04 -22.92 10.39
N LEU A 321 -3.90 -21.92 10.57
CA LEU A 321 -4.16 -20.91 9.56
C LEU A 321 -3.02 -19.88 9.54
N SER A 322 -2.38 -19.71 8.39
CA SER A 322 -1.46 -18.58 8.19
C SER A 322 -2.28 -17.32 7.88
N ILE A 323 -2.05 -16.25 8.65
CA ILE A 323 -2.86 -15.03 8.61
C ILE A 323 -2.00 -13.81 8.29
N TRP A 324 -2.58 -12.90 7.52
CA TRP A 324 -2.05 -11.57 7.21
C TRP A 324 -2.95 -10.52 7.86
N LEU A 325 -2.36 -9.41 8.28
CA LEU A 325 -3.09 -8.19 8.62
C LEU A 325 -2.93 -7.19 7.47
N THR A 326 -4.03 -6.55 7.08
CA THR A 326 -4.01 -5.54 6.01
C THR A 326 -3.64 -4.18 6.61
N CYS A 327 -2.49 -3.65 6.22
CA CYS A 327 -1.88 -2.47 6.83
C CYS A 327 -1.93 -1.25 5.90
N SER A 328 -2.74 -0.25 6.26
CA SER A 328 -3.07 0.97 5.50
C SER A 328 -2.13 2.15 5.76
N GLY A 329 -0.82 1.90 5.83
CA GLY A 329 0.17 2.96 5.96
C GLY A 329 0.34 3.56 7.37
N GLU A 330 -0.54 3.32 8.34
CA GLU A 330 -0.26 3.68 9.74
C GLU A 330 0.87 2.79 10.32
N LYS A 331 1.77 3.35 11.14
CA LYS A 331 2.90 2.59 11.75
C LYS A 331 2.39 1.60 12.79
N GLU A 332 1.34 1.99 13.49
CA GLU A 332 0.64 1.28 14.55
C GLU A 332 0.13 -0.07 14.03
N ARG A 333 -0.44 -0.10 12.82
CA ARG A 333 -1.00 -1.31 12.21
C ARG A 333 0.07 -2.35 11.83
N PHE A 334 1.31 -1.93 11.59
CA PHE A 334 2.46 -2.83 11.40
C PHE A 334 2.94 -3.40 12.74
N ILE A 335 2.94 -2.59 13.80
CA ILE A 335 3.25 -3.05 15.16
C ILE A 335 2.20 -4.07 15.62
N GLU A 336 0.91 -3.77 15.46
CA GLU A 336 -0.20 -4.67 15.79
C GLU A 336 -0.08 -6.03 15.07
N ALA A 337 0.27 -6.03 13.77
CA ALA A 337 0.53 -7.26 13.02
C ALA A 337 1.66 -8.11 13.63
N GLY A 338 2.75 -7.47 14.07
CA GLY A 338 3.87 -8.13 14.72
C GLY A 338 3.51 -8.69 16.09
N THR A 339 2.76 -7.91 16.89
CA THR A 339 2.26 -8.29 18.21
C THR A 339 1.40 -9.56 18.20
N ILE A 340 0.56 -9.74 17.18
CA ILE A 340 -0.29 -10.95 17.06
C ILE A 340 0.36 -12.09 16.26
N GLY A 341 1.62 -11.93 15.85
CA GLY A 341 2.38 -12.91 15.06
C GLY A 341 1.96 -13.03 13.59
N ALA A 342 1.07 -12.17 13.11
CA ALA A 342 0.57 -12.19 11.73
C ALA A 342 1.65 -11.77 10.72
N ASN A 343 1.36 -12.07 9.46
CA ASN A 343 2.03 -11.51 8.29
C ASN A 343 1.43 -10.13 7.95
N VAL A 344 2.04 -9.39 7.01
CA VAL A 344 1.61 -8.05 6.60
C VAL A 344 1.23 -8.07 5.12
N LEU A 345 0.02 -7.60 4.79
CA LEU A 345 -0.37 -7.22 3.43
C LEU A 345 -0.47 -5.69 3.35
N THR A 346 0.28 -5.06 2.46
CA THR A 346 0.29 -3.59 2.33
C THR A 346 0.51 -3.15 0.88
N ALA A 347 0.58 -1.85 0.60
CA ALA A 347 0.76 -1.29 -0.74
C ALA A 347 1.57 0.03 -0.67
N LEU A 348 2.26 0.42 -1.75
CA LEU A 348 2.92 1.74 -1.85
C LEU A 348 1.94 2.91 -2.11
N LEU A 349 0.65 2.72 -1.83
CA LEU A 349 -0.34 3.77 -2.02
C LEU A 349 -0.02 4.96 -1.10
N PHE A 350 0.38 6.07 -1.72
CA PHE A 350 0.74 7.35 -1.09
C PHE A 350 1.97 7.37 -0.15
N GLN A 351 2.67 6.25 0.05
CA GLN A 351 3.92 6.19 0.86
C GLN A 351 5.17 5.90 0.00
N PRO A 352 6.34 6.49 0.33
CA PRO A 352 7.62 6.13 -0.27
C PRO A 352 8.18 4.82 0.31
N ILE A 353 9.14 4.21 -0.39
CA ILE A 353 9.76 2.92 -0.04
C ILE A 353 10.51 3.01 1.30
N GLU A 354 11.11 4.18 1.56
CA GLU A 354 11.89 4.49 2.75
C GLU A 354 11.01 4.54 4.01
N GLU A 355 9.75 4.96 3.87
CA GLU A 355 8.76 4.95 4.96
C GLU A 355 8.23 3.53 5.20
N LEU A 356 8.03 2.75 4.13
CA LEU A 356 7.71 1.32 4.23
C LEU A 356 8.83 0.54 4.94
N ALA A 357 10.11 0.85 4.68
CA ALA A 357 11.24 0.23 5.36
C ALA A 357 11.20 0.44 6.88
N GLN A 358 10.88 1.67 7.34
CA GLN A 358 10.67 1.95 8.77
C GLN A 358 9.54 1.10 9.36
N LYS A 359 8.41 0.98 8.64
CA LYS A 359 7.25 0.19 9.07
C LYS A 359 7.54 -1.30 9.14
N ILE A 360 8.31 -1.84 8.18
CA ILE A 360 8.78 -3.23 8.22
C ILE A 360 9.71 -3.44 9.42
N SER A 361 10.64 -2.51 9.70
CA SER A 361 11.50 -2.60 10.89
C SER A 361 10.69 -2.67 12.20
N LEU A 362 9.70 -1.79 12.36
CA LEU A 362 8.78 -1.79 13.51
C LEU A 362 7.98 -3.10 13.63
N TYR A 363 7.49 -3.65 12.51
CA TYR A 363 6.83 -4.96 12.46
C TYR A 363 7.74 -6.09 12.95
N ARG A 364 8.99 -6.15 12.45
CA ARG A 364 9.98 -7.17 12.83
C ARG A 364 10.36 -7.03 14.32
N GLN A 365 10.50 -5.80 14.81
CA GLN A 365 10.74 -5.52 16.24
C GLN A 365 9.56 -5.99 17.11
N ALA A 366 8.33 -5.69 16.72
CA ALA A 366 7.12 -6.09 17.44
C ALA A 366 6.97 -7.62 17.49
N ARG A 367 7.28 -8.34 16.40
CA ARG A 367 7.35 -9.82 16.41
C ARG A 367 8.28 -10.34 17.48
N PHE A 368 9.53 -9.86 17.47
CA PHE A 368 10.57 -10.28 18.43
C PHE A 368 10.16 -10.01 19.88
N GLN A 369 9.61 -8.82 20.16
CA GLN A 369 9.11 -8.44 21.49
C GLN A 369 7.99 -9.35 22.02
N HIS A 370 7.20 -9.96 21.13
CA HIS A 370 6.08 -10.84 21.48
C HIS A 370 6.39 -12.33 21.28
N GLY A 371 7.67 -12.70 21.17
CA GLY A 371 8.13 -14.09 21.12
C GLY A 371 8.00 -14.78 19.77
N TYR A 372 7.70 -14.05 18.70
CA TYR A 372 7.74 -14.57 17.33
C TYR A 372 9.12 -14.34 16.71
N ASP A 373 9.58 -15.31 15.93
CA ASP A 373 10.79 -15.13 15.12
C ASP A 373 10.60 -13.95 14.16
N PRO A 374 11.44 -12.90 14.20
CA PRO A 374 11.31 -11.74 13.34
C PRO A 374 11.48 -12.09 11.86
N ASP A 375 12.34 -13.04 11.50
CA ASP A 375 12.70 -13.37 10.10
C ASP A 375 11.60 -14.22 9.41
N THR A 376 10.83 -15.00 10.19
CA THR A 376 9.70 -15.82 9.67
C THR A 376 8.47 -15.03 9.23
N GLY A 377 8.32 -13.77 9.63
CA GLY A 377 7.19 -12.94 9.23
C GLY A 377 7.17 -12.69 7.73
N HIS A 378 6.00 -12.71 7.10
CA HIS A 378 5.87 -12.47 5.67
C HIS A 378 5.35 -11.06 5.40
N VAL A 379 6.08 -10.28 4.61
CA VAL A 379 5.64 -8.97 4.12
C VAL A 379 5.29 -9.08 2.64
N THR A 380 4.00 -9.00 2.34
CA THR A 380 3.44 -8.97 0.99
C THR A 380 3.12 -7.53 0.59
N LEU A 381 3.68 -7.09 -0.53
CA LEU A 381 3.45 -5.75 -1.09
C LEU A 381 2.63 -5.83 -2.38
N MET A 382 1.45 -5.23 -2.38
CA MET A 382 0.67 -5.03 -3.58
C MET A 382 1.29 -3.91 -4.44
N LEU A 383 1.48 -4.21 -5.74
CA LEU A 383 1.90 -3.23 -6.76
C LEU A 383 1.07 -3.41 -8.03
N HIS A 384 0.56 -2.31 -8.58
CA HIS A 384 0.04 -2.27 -9.95
C HIS A 384 1.13 -2.75 -10.92
N THR A 385 0.78 -3.71 -11.78
CA THR A 385 1.76 -4.45 -12.57
C THR A 385 1.30 -4.61 -14.01
N PHE A 386 2.10 -4.12 -14.96
CA PHE A 386 1.96 -4.41 -16.38
C PHE A 386 3.36 -4.34 -17.02
N VAL A 387 3.91 -5.50 -17.36
CA VAL A 387 5.29 -5.66 -17.82
C VAL A 387 5.27 -6.17 -19.25
N SER A 388 6.08 -5.58 -20.14
CA SER A 388 6.23 -6.03 -21.53
C SER A 388 7.62 -5.67 -22.05
N GLU A 389 8.12 -6.42 -23.04
CA GLU A 389 9.41 -6.13 -23.69
C GLU A 389 9.45 -4.73 -24.37
N ASP A 390 8.29 -4.16 -24.73
CA ASP A 390 8.18 -2.79 -25.26
C ASP A 390 7.62 -1.80 -24.21
N LEU A 391 8.48 -0.88 -23.77
CA LEU A 391 8.14 0.20 -22.83
C LEU A 391 7.10 1.19 -23.39
N ASN A 392 7.03 1.38 -24.71
CA ASN A 392 6.03 2.26 -25.32
C ASN A 392 4.65 1.60 -25.33
N LEU A 393 4.56 0.30 -25.64
CA LEU A 393 3.35 -0.49 -25.45
C LEU A 393 2.86 -0.44 -23.99
N VAL A 394 3.76 -0.59 -23.00
CA VAL A 394 3.39 -0.43 -21.58
C VAL A 394 2.75 0.93 -21.34
N ARG A 395 3.44 2.03 -21.67
CA ARG A 395 2.94 3.40 -21.48
C ARG A 395 1.56 3.61 -22.09
N ASN A 396 1.37 3.15 -23.33
CA ASN A 396 0.12 3.30 -24.07
C ASN A 396 -1.02 2.48 -23.43
N LYS A 397 -0.74 1.23 -23.02
CA LYS A 397 -1.76 0.35 -22.41
C LYS A 397 -2.15 0.79 -21.00
N VAL A 398 -1.22 1.22 -20.15
CA VAL A 398 -1.55 1.56 -18.74
C VAL A 398 -2.07 2.97 -18.54
N ARG A 399 -1.76 3.95 -19.42
CA ARG A 399 -2.02 5.37 -19.14
C ARG A 399 -3.47 5.69 -18.81
N LYS A 400 -4.40 5.38 -19.73
CA LYS A 400 -5.82 5.66 -19.52
C LYS A 400 -6.41 4.79 -18.41
N PRO A 401 -6.27 3.45 -18.41
CA PRO A 401 -6.78 2.61 -17.33
C PRO A 401 -6.31 3.01 -15.94
N PHE A 402 -5.02 3.30 -15.76
CA PHE A 402 -4.50 3.68 -14.45
C PHE A 402 -4.96 5.07 -14.01
N ILE A 403 -5.11 6.05 -14.92
CA ILE A 403 -5.72 7.35 -14.59
C ILE A 403 -7.19 7.17 -14.17
N ASP A 404 -7.95 6.35 -14.87
CA ASP A 404 -9.36 6.13 -14.56
C ASP A 404 -9.54 5.30 -13.25
N TYR A 405 -8.65 4.33 -12.98
CA TYR A 405 -8.50 3.69 -11.68
C TYR A 405 -8.17 4.70 -10.56
N LEU A 406 -7.30 5.68 -10.80
CA LEU A 406 -6.97 6.72 -9.81
C LEU A 406 -8.19 7.62 -9.54
N LYS A 407 -9.00 7.97 -10.54
CA LYS A 407 -10.25 8.73 -10.33
C LYS A 407 -11.23 7.99 -9.41
N SER A 408 -11.51 6.72 -9.70
CA SER A 408 -12.48 5.92 -8.93
C SER A 408 -11.96 5.53 -7.54
N SER A 409 -10.65 5.36 -7.37
CA SER A 409 -10.07 4.97 -6.09
C SER A 409 -9.78 6.16 -5.18
N VAL A 410 -9.37 7.33 -5.69
CA VAL A 410 -9.04 8.49 -4.84
C VAL A 410 -10.28 9.05 -4.12
N SER A 411 -11.46 9.03 -4.75
CA SER A 411 -12.72 9.40 -4.09
C SER A 411 -13.08 8.46 -2.94
N LEU A 412 -12.75 7.17 -3.06
CA LEU A 412 -12.89 6.17 -2.01
C LEU A 412 -11.88 6.41 -0.87
N TRP A 413 -10.59 6.52 -1.18
CA TRP A 413 -9.53 6.59 -0.15
C TRP A 413 -9.40 7.95 0.58
N ARG A 414 -10.11 9.02 0.17
CA ARG A 414 -9.95 10.38 0.73
C ARG A 414 -11.22 11.00 1.32
N GLN A 415 -11.97 10.27 2.16
CA GLN A 415 -12.93 10.92 3.05
C GLN A 415 -12.21 11.81 4.08
N GLY A 416 -12.14 13.13 3.83
CA GLY A 416 -11.65 14.13 4.80
C GLY A 416 -10.56 15.11 4.32
N ALA A 417 -10.05 14.97 3.10
CA ALA A 417 -9.27 16.02 2.43
C ALA A 417 -10.15 16.74 1.38
N LYS A 418 -9.72 17.90 0.85
CA LYS A 418 -10.38 18.52 -0.32
C LYS A 418 -10.63 17.45 -1.39
N SER A 419 -11.88 17.33 -1.84
CA SER A 419 -12.24 16.32 -2.82
C SER A 419 -11.59 16.62 -4.17
N LEU A 420 -11.45 15.60 -5.02
CA LEU A 420 -11.22 15.83 -6.45
C LEU A 420 -12.41 16.57 -7.10
N ASP A 421 -13.56 16.58 -6.43
CA ASP A 421 -14.77 17.32 -6.84
C ASP A 421 -14.68 18.82 -6.52
N ASP A 422 -13.76 19.24 -5.64
CA ASP A 422 -13.50 20.66 -5.34
C ASP A 422 -12.53 21.32 -6.35
N LEU A 423 -11.92 20.52 -7.23
CA LEU A 423 -10.99 20.97 -8.27
C LEU A 423 -11.73 21.17 -9.59
N ASN A 424 -11.30 22.15 -10.38
CA ASN A 424 -11.78 22.26 -11.75
C ASN A 424 -11.24 21.11 -12.62
N GLU A 425 -11.84 20.89 -13.79
CA GLU A 425 -11.50 19.75 -14.65
C GLU A 425 -10.03 19.74 -15.07
N GLN A 426 -9.45 20.90 -15.37
CA GLN A 426 -8.06 21.06 -15.80
C GLN A 426 -7.07 20.79 -14.65
N GLU A 427 -7.33 21.31 -13.44
CA GLU A 427 -6.57 21.01 -12.22
C GLU A 427 -6.58 19.51 -11.90
N ARG A 428 -7.77 18.90 -11.98
CA ARG A 428 -7.97 17.47 -11.76
C ARG A 428 -7.19 16.62 -12.77
N GLU A 429 -7.22 16.97 -14.05
CA GLU A 429 -6.43 16.29 -15.08
C GLU A 429 -4.92 16.43 -14.87
N GLN A 430 -4.43 17.63 -14.53
CA GLN A 430 -3.01 17.86 -14.23
C GLN A 430 -2.56 17.05 -13.01
N LEU A 431 -3.33 17.05 -11.92
CA LEU A 431 -3.07 16.26 -10.72
C LEU A 431 -3.00 14.76 -11.04
N LEU A 432 -3.92 14.24 -11.86
CA LEU A 432 -3.97 12.83 -12.25
C LEU A 432 -2.83 12.45 -13.19
N ALA A 433 -2.47 13.31 -14.15
CA ALA A 433 -1.31 13.10 -15.02
C ALA A 433 0.01 13.09 -14.23
N TYR A 434 0.13 13.95 -13.22
CA TYR A 434 1.27 13.97 -12.30
C TYR A 434 1.30 12.74 -11.39
N ALA A 435 0.16 12.35 -10.81
CA ALA A 435 0.04 11.13 -10.01
C ALA A 435 0.42 9.89 -10.84
N PHE A 436 -0.08 9.79 -12.07
CA PHE A 436 0.32 8.77 -13.04
C PHE A 436 1.84 8.74 -13.23
N LYS A 437 2.47 9.89 -13.56
CA LYS A 437 3.91 10.00 -13.80
C LYS A 437 4.73 9.51 -12.60
N ARG A 438 4.35 9.93 -11.39
CA ARG A 438 4.99 9.50 -10.14
C ARG A 438 4.85 7.98 -9.93
N TYR A 439 3.62 7.46 -9.95
CA TYR A 439 3.36 6.03 -9.74
C TYR A 439 4.10 5.14 -10.77
N PHE A 440 4.08 5.53 -12.04
CA PHE A 440 4.77 4.82 -13.13
C PHE A 440 6.28 4.70 -12.89
N GLN A 441 6.89 5.70 -12.24
CA GLN A 441 8.34 5.72 -11.98
C GLN A 441 8.72 5.09 -10.62
N THR A 442 7.90 5.23 -9.57
CA THR A 442 8.33 4.98 -8.19
C THR A 442 7.49 3.99 -7.39
N SER A 443 6.33 3.56 -7.88
CA SER A 443 5.33 2.89 -7.04
C SER A 443 4.50 1.81 -7.76
N ALA A 444 4.94 1.36 -8.93
CA ALA A 444 4.31 0.33 -9.75
C ALA A 444 5.38 -0.49 -10.51
N LEU A 445 5.00 -1.66 -11.01
CA LEU A 445 5.79 -2.45 -11.96
C LEU A 445 5.28 -2.21 -13.39
N PHE A 446 5.51 -1.00 -13.89
CA PHE A 446 5.21 -0.59 -15.27
C PHE A 446 6.51 -0.41 -16.06
N GLY A 447 6.85 -1.39 -16.91
CA GLY A 447 8.01 -1.27 -17.79
C GLY A 447 8.45 -2.58 -18.44
N THR A 448 9.70 -2.63 -18.87
CA THR A 448 10.36 -3.88 -19.26
C THR A 448 10.79 -4.69 -18.04
N PRO A 449 10.96 -6.01 -18.13
CA PRO A 449 11.48 -6.82 -17.04
C PRO A 449 12.78 -6.25 -16.46
N GLU A 450 13.70 -5.84 -17.32
CA GLU A 450 15.00 -5.27 -16.95
C GLU A 450 14.84 -3.95 -16.19
N SER A 451 13.94 -3.05 -16.63
CA SER A 451 13.68 -1.79 -15.93
C SER A 451 13.01 -2.01 -14.56
N CYS A 452 12.05 -2.94 -14.49
CA CYS A 452 11.33 -3.28 -13.26
C CYS A 452 12.20 -4.04 -12.25
N GLN A 453 13.27 -4.73 -12.68
CA GLN A 453 14.17 -5.45 -11.77
C GLN A 453 14.75 -4.53 -10.68
N SER A 454 15.10 -3.28 -11.03
CA SER A 454 15.63 -2.30 -10.08
C SER A 454 14.68 -2.02 -8.89
N MET A 455 13.37 -1.96 -9.15
CA MET A 455 12.34 -1.84 -8.12
C MET A 455 12.29 -3.10 -7.25
N VAL A 456 12.32 -4.28 -7.87
CA VAL A 456 12.25 -5.56 -7.15
C VAL A 456 13.43 -5.75 -6.18
N GLU A 457 14.65 -5.36 -6.57
CA GLU A 457 15.81 -5.42 -5.67
C GLU A 457 15.67 -4.46 -4.48
N ARG A 458 15.27 -3.20 -4.70
CA ARG A 458 14.99 -2.24 -3.60
C ARG A 458 13.95 -2.76 -2.60
N LEU A 459 12.97 -3.53 -3.07
CA LEU A 459 11.93 -4.12 -2.21
C LEU A 459 12.47 -5.27 -1.36
N LYS A 460 13.38 -6.10 -1.89
CA LYS A 460 14.10 -7.11 -1.09
C LYS A 460 14.99 -6.48 -0.02
N GLU A 461 15.69 -5.39 -0.36
CA GLU A 461 16.58 -4.67 0.56
C GLU A 461 15.85 -4.20 1.82
N ILE A 462 14.59 -3.75 1.68
CA ILE A 462 13.75 -3.33 2.81
C ILE A 462 12.97 -4.47 3.48
N GLY A 463 13.17 -5.72 3.05
CA GLY A 463 12.57 -6.90 3.68
C GLY A 463 11.16 -7.29 3.22
N VAL A 464 10.75 -6.89 2.00
CA VAL A 464 9.55 -7.45 1.33
C VAL A 464 9.83 -8.88 0.87
N ASN A 465 8.92 -9.81 1.19
CA ASN A 465 9.05 -11.22 0.87
C ASN A 465 8.26 -11.63 -0.39
N GLU A 466 7.21 -10.87 -0.74
CA GLU A 466 6.32 -11.16 -1.86
C GLU A 466 5.83 -9.88 -2.53
N ILE A 467 5.79 -9.88 -3.87
CA ILE A 467 5.07 -8.90 -4.66
C ILE A 467 3.74 -9.52 -5.12
N ALA A 468 2.63 -8.91 -4.69
CA ALA A 468 1.29 -9.23 -5.13
C ALA A 468 0.93 -8.30 -6.31
N CYS A 469 1.11 -8.81 -7.53
CA CYS A 469 0.94 -8.05 -8.76
C CYS A 469 -0.53 -7.79 -9.05
N LEU A 470 -0.99 -6.55 -8.82
CA LEU A 470 -2.33 -6.11 -9.21
C LEU A 470 -2.38 -5.90 -10.73
N ILE A 471 -3.12 -6.77 -11.43
CA ILE A 471 -3.14 -6.85 -12.89
C ILE A 471 -4.46 -6.42 -13.56
N ASP A 472 -5.58 -6.39 -12.84
CA ASP A 472 -6.93 -6.14 -13.39
C ASP A 472 -7.43 -4.70 -13.14
N PHE A 473 -6.52 -3.72 -13.12
CA PHE A 473 -6.80 -2.28 -12.95
C PHE A 473 -7.28 -1.58 -14.25
N GLY A 474 -7.80 -2.34 -15.22
CA GLY A 474 -8.53 -1.82 -16.39
C GLY A 474 -7.85 -1.94 -17.75
N VAL A 475 -6.69 -2.62 -17.80
CA VAL A 475 -6.12 -3.05 -19.08
C VAL A 475 -6.91 -4.26 -19.60
N ASP A 476 -7.10 -4.36 -20.91
CA ASP A 476 -7.84 -5.47 -21.54
C ASP A 476 -7.23 -6.84 -21.25
N SER A 477 -8.09 -7.85 -21.09
CA SER A 477 -7.71 -9.18 -20.61
C SER A 477 -6.66 -9.87 -21.48
N ASP A 478 -6.74 -9.74 -22.81
CA ASP A 478 -5.76 -10.31 -23.73
C ASP A 478 -4.36 -9.71 -23.54
N SER A 479 -4.28 -8.38 -23.37
CA SER A 479 -3.02 -7.70 -23.08
C SER A 479 -2.48 -8.04 -21.70
N VAL A 480 -3.35 -8.19 -20.69
CA VAL A 480 -2.94 -8.65 -19.35
C VAL A 480 -2.38 -10.07 -19.41
N MET A 481 -3.09 -11.02 -20.04
CA MET A 481 -2.64 -12.40 -20.19
C MET A 481 -1.33 -12.50 -20.99
N SER A 482 -1.14 -11.64 -21.99
CA SER A 482 0.12 -11.52 -22.73
C SER A 482 1.26 -10.99 -21.86
N ALA A 483 1.00 -9.97 -21.04
CA ALA A 483 1.98 -9.38 -20.12
C ALA A 483 2.47 -10.35 -19.03
N LEU A 484 1.69 -11.38 -18.69
CA LEU A 484 2.10 -12.42 -17.73
C LEU A 484 3.43 -13.09 -18.14
N TYR A 485 3.70 -13.29 -19.43
CA TYR A 485 4.97 -13.88 -19.89
C TYR A 485 6.19 -13.01 -19.55
N SER A 486 6.12 -11.69 -19.75
CA SER A 486 7.18 -10.77 -19.34
C SER A 486 7.24 -10.62 -17.81
N LEU A 487 6.12 -10.73 -17.08
CA LEU A 487 6.12 -10.81 -15.61
C LEU A 487 6.84 -12.08 -15.09
N LYS A 488 6.67 -13.23 -15.76
CA LYS A 488 7.45 -14.45 -15.48
C LYS A 488 8.94 -14.25 -15.76
N LYS A 489 9.31 -13.53 -16.83
CA LYS A 489 10.71 -13.16 -17.10
C LYS A 489 11.27 -12.26 -15.99
N LEU A 490 10.53 -11.25 -15.53
CA LEU A 490 10.89 -10.42 -14.37
C LEU A 490 11.15 -11.27 -13.12
N LYS A 491 10.19 -12.13 -12.75
CA LYS A 491 10.33 -13.09 -11.64
C LYS A 491 11.59 -13.96 -11.77
N GLN A 492 11.92 -14.41 -12.98
CA GLN A 492 13.10 -15.24 -13.24
C GLN A 492 14.39 -14.45 -13.05
N ILE A 493 14.54 -13.26 -13.64
CA ILE A 493 15.77 -12.47 -13.53
C ILE A 493 16.02 -11.95 -12.11
N SER A 494 14.96 -11.53 -11.39
CA SER A 494 15.07 -11.12 -9.99
C SER A 494 15.54 -12.26 -9.08
N ASN A 495 15.19 -13.51 -9.36
CA ASN A 495 15.60 -14.66 -8.54
C ASN A 495 16.79 -15.45 -9.11
N ALA A 496 17.40 -14.99 -10.22
CA ALA A 496 18.55 -15.65 -10.84
C ALA A 496 19.86 -15.40 -10.06
N VAL A 497 20.00 -14.25 -9.40
CA VAL A 497 21.23 -13.84 -8.71
C VAL A 497 21.49 -14.70 -7.46
N GLY A 498 20.45 -15.00 -6.67
CA GLY A 498 20.57 -15.84 -5.47
C GLY A 498 21.11 -17.24 -5.75
N LYS A 499 20.69 -17.87 -6.86
CA LYS A 499 21.14 -19.21 -7.26
C LYS A 499 22.64 -19.32 -7.54
N LYS A 500 23.30 -18.25 -7.99
CA LYS A 500 24.76 -18.30 -8.26
C LYS A 500 25.59 -18.44 -6.97
N LEU A 501 25.14 -17.83 -5.88
CA LEU A 501 25.84 -17.86 -4.59
C LEU A 501 25.74 -19.22 -3.90
N GLU A 502 24.56 -19.87 -3.95
CA GLU A 502 24.37 -21.22 -3.40
C GLU A 502 25.27 -22.26 -4.10
N THR A 503 25.41 -22.18 -5.43
CA THR A 503 26.25 -23.11 -6.21
C THR A 503 27.75 -22.96 -5.98
N THR A 504 28.23 -21.81 -5.47
CA THR A 504 29.65 -21.60 -5.14
C THR A 504 30.06 -22.07 -3.74
N SER A 505 29.12 -22.47 -2.88
CA SER A 505 29.42 -22.85 -1.48
C SER A 505 29.81 -24.33 -1.29
N SER A 506 29.94 -25.11 -2.37
CA SER A 506 30.30 -26.54 -2.30
C SER A 506 31.46 -26.92 -3.23
N LYS A 507 32.65 -26.36 -2.96
CA LYS A 507 33.98 -27.00 -3.15
C LYS A 507 35.11 -26.03 -2.78
N SER A 508 35.63 -26.19 -1.57
CA SER A 508 37.00 -25.86 -1.23
C SER A 508 37.57 -27.02 -0.42
N GLU A 509 38.31 -27.91 -1.09
CA GLU A 509 39.19 -28.84 -0.40
C GLU A 509 40.27 -28.01 0.30
N PHE A 510 40.28 -28.04 1.64
CA PHE A 510 41.37 -27.47 2.42
C PHE A 510 42.43 -28.54 2.68
N ASP A 511 43.62 -28.31 2.15
CA ASP A 511 44.81 -29.12 2.39
C ASP A 511 45.40 -28.77 3.77
N GLU A 512 45.09 -29.59 4.78
CA GLU A 512 45.68 -29.46 6.12
C GLU A 512 47.01 -30.20 6.21
N SER A 513 48.07 -29.52 5.78
CA SER A 513 49.44 -29.91 6.15
C SER A 513 50.30 -28.70 6.52
N TYR A 514 50.43 -28.42 7.84
CA TYR A 514 51.66 -27.95 8.51
C TYR A 514 51.48 -27.75 10.05
N TYR A 515 52.04 -28.69 10.84
CA TYR A 515 52.44 -28.57 12.27
C TYR A 515 51.37 -28.36 13.38
N PRO A 516 51.64 -28.76 14.65
CA PRO A 516 51.99 -30.12 15.07
C PRO A 516 51.12 -30.61 16.26
N GLN A 517 51.10 -31.92 16.50
CA GLN A 517 50.28 -32.53 17.55
C GLN A 517 50.74 -32.20 18.98
N ILE A 518 49.78 -31.89 19.86
CA ILE A 518 49.87 -32.15 21.31
C ILE A 518 48.62 -32.96 21.69
N GLY A 519 48.83 -34.14 22.28
CA GLY A 519 47.79 -35.16 22.44
C GLY A 519 46.88 -34.99 23.66
N GLY A 520 45.74 -35.70 23.64
CA GLY A 520 44.79 -35.75 24.76
C GLY A 520 43.65 -36.74 24.51
N ASN A 521 43.79 -37.98 25.02
CA ASN A 521 42.77 -39.03 24.92
C ASN A 521 41.37 -38.59 25.41
N ARG A 522 40.31 -38.97 24.67
CA ARG A 522 39.17 -39.78 25.20
C ARG A 522 38.12 -40.18 24.14
N LEU A 523 38.16 -41.46 23.79
CA LEU A 523 37.02 -42.38 23.70
C LEU A 523 35.61 -41.82 23.41
N PHE A 524 35.11 -42.05 22.19
CA PHE A 524 33.67 -42.23 21.95
C PHE A 524 33.42 -43.57 21.23
N LYS A 525 32.43 -44.33 21.71
CA LYS A 525 32.01 -45.61 21.13
C LYS A 525 31.00 -45.39 20.01
N ILE A 526 31.20 -46.05 18.87
CA ILE A 526 30.23 -46.14 17.78
C ILE A 526 29.43 -47.45 17.94
N PRO A 527 28.08 -47.44 17.99
CA PRO A 527 27.26 -48.64 17.85
C PRO A 527 27.15 -49.11 16.39
N GLN A 528 27.04 -50.43 16.19
CA GLN A 528 27.11 -51.06 14.87
C GLN A 528 25.88 -50.86 13.96
N ILE A 529 26.18 -50.94 12.66
CA ILE A 529 25.25 -51.11 11.53
C ILE A 529 24.63 -52.52 11.56
N TYR A 530 23.32 -52.64 11.28
CA TYR A 530 22.73 -53.85 10.66
C TYR A 530 21.64 -53.45 9.63
N PRO A 531 21.34 -54.28 8.61
CA PRO A 531 20.92 -53.78 7.30
C PRO A 531 19.43 -53.92 6.93
N LEU A 532 19.11 -53.28 5.79
CA LEU A 532 17.87 -53.33 5.01
C LEU A 532 17.23 -54.72 4.84
N ARG A 533 15.89 -54.74 4.79
CA ARG A 533 15.10 -55.69 4.00
C ARG A 533 14.03 -54.95 3.20
N LEU A 534 14.20 -54.90 1.88
CA LEU A 534 13.08 -54.64 0.98
C LEU A 534 12.20 -55.90 0.90
N GLN A 535 10.88 -55.71 0.83
CA GLN A 535 9.98 -56.69 0.23
C GLN A 535 9.32 -56.07 -1.00
N PHE A 536 9.57 -56.69 -2.15
CA PHE A 536 8.78 -56.48 -3.35
C PHE A 536 7.43 -57.18 -3.20
N ILE A 537 6.34 -56.52 -3.60
CA ILE A 537 5.09 -57.20 -3.96
C ILE A 537 4.79 -56.82 -5.41
N LEU A 538 4.67 -57.85 -6.24
CA LEU A 538 4.34 -57.75 -7.67
C LEU A 538 2.83 -57.56 -7.85
N SER A 539 2.44 -56.85 -8.91
CA SER A 539 1.05 -56.86 -9.38
C SER A 539 0.73 -58.18 -10.10
N PRO A 540 -0.57 -58.49 -10.23
CA PRO A 540 -1.08 -59.14 -11.43
C PRO A 540 -1.97 -58.19 -12.25
N THR A 541 -1.94 -58.39 -13.55
CA THR A 541 -2.75 -57.72 -14.57
C THR A 541 -4.16 -58.32 -14.70
N ASP A 542 -5.01 -57.59 -15.44
CA ASP A 542 -5.93 -58.08 -16.49
C ASP A 542 -7.46 -58.21 -16.21
N ARG A 543 -8.24 -57.55 -17.10
CA ARG A 543 -9.67 -57.76 -17.48
C ARG A 543 -10.76 -57.34 -16.47
N LYS A 544 -11.95 -56.86 -16.86
CA LYS A 544 -12.53 -56.32 -18.14
C LYS A 544 -13.81 -55.49 -17.77
N PRO A 545 -14.37 -54.65 -18.68
CA PRO A 545 -15.49 -53.75 -18.35
C PRO A 545 -16.88 -54.30 -18.71
N TYR A 546 -17.89 -54.00 -17.88
CA TYR A 546 -19.35 -53.90 -18.14
C TYR A 546 -19.98 -53.15 -16.94
N GLY A 547 -21.03 -52.33 -17.05
CA GLY A 547 -21.75 -51.84 -18.23
C GLY A 547 -23.01 -51.03 -17.81
N PHE A 548 -23.57 -50.29 -18.78
CA PHE A 548 -24.83 -49.49 -18.74
C PHE A 548 -24.94 -48.36 -17.71
#